data_AF-A0A957SHF6-F1
#
_entry.id   AF-A0A957SHF6-F1
#
_cell.length_a   1.000
_cell.length_b   1.000
_cell.length_c   1.000
_cell.angle_alpha   90.00
_cell.angle_beta   90.00
_cell.angle_gamma   90.00
#
_symmetry.space_group_name_H-M   'P 1'
#
loop_
_entity.id
_entity.type
_entity.pdbx_description
1 polymer ?
#
loop_
_entity_poly.entity_id
_entity_poly.type
_entity_poly.pdbx_seq_one_letter_code
_entity_poly.pdbx_strand_id
1 'polypeptide(L)'
;MVWTQGALTGSGDLAWIANLPLEHRMALPDGTHVLCVHAAPGQDDGTGIRPTMSDAEVATAIADADADLIFVGHTHWALDRTVNGARVVNLGSVSLQVLPDLRASYVLLEA
;
A
#
# COMPACT_ATOMS: atom_id res chain seq x y z
N MET A 1 8.55 16.35 12.00
CA MET A 1 8.98 17.00 10.74
C MET A 1 8.32 18.37 10.62
N VAL A 2 8.95 19.43 11.13
CA VAL A 2 8.32 20.77 11.19
C VAL A 2 8.15 21.42 9.82
N TRP A 3 8.98 21.07 8.84
CA TRP A 3 8.90 21.63 7.49
C TRP A 3 7.64 21.19 6.74
N THR A 4 7.37 19.88 6.64
CA THR A 4 6.21 19.35 5.89
C THR A 4 4.89 19.86 6.46
N GLN A 5 4.78 19.87 7.80
CA GLN A 5 3.59 20.41 8.46
C GLN A 5 3.39 21.90 8.16
N GLY A 6 4.46 22.70 8.19
CA GLY A 6 4.41 24.12 7.84
C GLY A 6 4.01 24.35 6.37
N ALA A 7 4.56 23.57 5.45
CA ALA A 7 4.24 23.65 4.02
C ALA A 7 2.75 23.33 3.75
N LEU A 8 2.24 22.23 4.30
CA LEU A 8 0.83 21.84 4.16
C LEU A 8 -0.13 22.84 4.83
N THR A 9 0.28 23.43 5.96
CA THR A 9 -0.50 24.48 6.61
C THR A 9 -0.56 25.73 5.72
N GLY A 10 0.58 26.13 5.15
CA GLY A 10 0.69 27.31 4.31
C GLY A 10 -0.07 27.18 2.98
N SER A 11 -0.15 25.97 2.41
CA SER A 11 -0.94 25.71 1.19
C SER A 11 -2.43 25.53 1.47
N GLY A 12 -2.82 25.23 2.71
CA GLY A 12 -4.21 24.90 3.08
C GLY A 12 -4.55 23.42 2.94
N ASP A 13 -3.59 22.56 2.56
CA ASP A 13 -3.80 21.14 2.29
C ASP A 13 -3.80 20.27 3.56
N LEU A 14 -3.37 20.81 4.71
CA LEU A 14 -3.24 20.01 5.94
C LEU A 14 -4.56 19.31 6.32
N ALA A 15 -5.68 20.02 6.22
CA ALA A 15 -6.99 19.44 6.53
C ALA A 15 -7.40 18.36 5.53
N TRP A 16 -7.00 18.49 4.26
CA TRP A 16 -7.28 17.48 3.25
C TRP A 16 -6.47 16.20 3.52
N ILE A 17 -5.15 16.31 3.74
CA ILE A 17 -4.28 15.18 4.09
C ILE A 17 -4.78 14.47 5.35
N ALA A 18 -5.17 15.23 6.38
CA ALA A 18 -5.62 14.67 7.66
C ALA A 18 -6.95 13.89 7.55
N ASN A 19 -7.72 14.09 6.48
CA ASN A 19 -9.00 13.42 6.24
C ASN A 19 -8.92 12.33 5.15
N LEU A 20 -7.72 12.03 4.62
CA LEU A 20 -7.56 10.89 3.72
C LEU A 20 -7.93 9.59 4.45
N PRO A 21 -8.65 8.67 3.80
CA PRO A 21 -9.06 7.43 4.44
C PRO A 21 -7.86 6.50 4.61
N LEU A 22 -7.89 5.72 5.69
CA LEU A 22 -6.89 4.68 5.96
C LEU A 22 -6.92 3.55 4.91
N GLU A 23 -8.12 3.24 4.43
CA GLU A 23 -8.36 2.20 3.43
C GLU A 23 -9.21 2.75 2.29
N HIS A 24 -8.91 2.32 1.07
CA HIS A 24 -9.74 2.56 -0.08
C HIS A 24 -10.16 1.22 -0.70
N ARG A 25 -11.46 1.05 -0.93
CA ARG A 25 -12.05 -0.19 -1.45
C ARG A 25 -12.81 0.09 -2.73
N MET A 26 -12.66 -0.79 -3.72
CA MET A 26 -13.40 -0.72 -4.99
C MET A 26 -13.64 -2.12 -5.56
N ALA A 27 -14.54 -2.21 -6.54
CA ALA A 27 -14.72 -3.41 -7.36
C ALA A 27 -14.31 -3.10 -8.80
N LEU A 28 -13.57 -4.02 -9.43
CA LEU A 28 -13.22 -3.95 -10.85
C LEU A 28 -14.40 -4.39 -11.73
N PRO A 29 -14.39 -4.11 -13.06
CA PRO A 29 -15.49 -4.49 -13.96
C PRO A 29 -15.83 -5.98 -13.98
N ASP A 30 -14.86 -6.85 -13.71
CA ASP A 30 -15.04 -8.30 -13.63
C ASP A 30 -15.55 -8.81 -12.26
N GLY A 31 -15.73 -7.91 -11.30
CA GLY A 31 -16.18 -8.23 -9.94
C GLY A 31 -15.07 -8.42 -8.92
N THR A 32 -13.79 -8.33 -9.30
CA THR A 32 -12.66 -8.44 -8.36
C THR A 32 -12.74 -7.34 -7.30
N HIS A 33 -12.74 -7.72 -6.01
CA HIS A 33 -12.68 -6.78 -4.90
C HIS A 33 -11.24 -6.32 -4.63
N VAL A 34 -11.03 -5.01 -4.65
CA VAL A 34 -9.71 -4.38 -4.46
C VAL A 34 -9.68 -3.62 -3.14
N LEU A 35 -8.60 -3.83 -2.38
CA LEU A 35 -8.25 -3.05 -1.19
C LEU A 35 -6.92 -2.31 -1.44
N CYS A 36 -6.90 -1.00 -1.25
CA CYS A 36 -5.68 -0.19 -1.26
C CYS A 36 -5.42 0.35 0.14
N VAL A 37 -4.23 0.09 0.69
CA VAL A 37 -3.78 0.53 2.01
C VAL A 37 -2.31 0.98 1.96
N HIS A 38 -1.88 1.80 2.91
CA HIS A 38 -0.49 2.23 2.94
C HIS A 38 0.46 1.11 3.41
N ALA A 39 0.28 0.56 4.61
CA ALA A 39 1.20 -0.44 5.18
C ALA A 39 0.64 -1.87 5.16
N ALA A 40 -0.53 -2.06 5.76
CA ALA A 40 -1.28 -3.33 5.83
C ALA A 40 -2.77 -3.02 6.11
N PRO A 41 -3.69 -3.97 5.92
CA PRO A 41 -5.10 -3.80 6.31
C PRO A 41 -5.23 -3.24 7.73
N GLY A 42 -5.99 -2.15 7.87
CA GLY A 42 -6.19 -1.43 9.13
C GLY A 42 -4.97 -0.69 9.69
N GLN A 43 -3.85 -0.57 8.97
CA GLN A 43 -2.61 0.04 9.48
C GLN A 43 -1.95 0.98 8.46
N ASP A 44 -1.59 2.19 8.93
CA ASP A 44 -0.84 3.19 8.14
C ASP A 44 0.67 3.15 8.42
N ASP A 45 1.13 2.35 9.38
CA ASP A 45 2.54 2.23 9.74
C ASP A 45 2.84 0.81 10.27
N GLY A 46 4.05 0.58 10.78
CA GLY A 46 4.51 -0.70 11.32
C GLY A 46 5.51 -1.39 10.41
N THR A 47 5.50 -2.71 10.37
CA THR A 47 6.47 -3.47 9.55
C THR A 47 6.14 -3.45 8.06
N GLY A 48 4.85 -3.26 7.73
CA GLY A 48 4.28 -3.46 6.40
C GLY A 48 4.41 -4.89 5.89
N ILE A 49 3.99 -5.11 4.65
CA ILE A 49 4.18 -6.38 3.94
C ILE A 49 5.48 -6.32 3.14
N ARG A 50 6.40 -7.26 3.41
CA ARG A 50 7.74 -7.32 2.81
C ARG A 50 7.94 -8.60 1.99
N PRO A 51 8.80 -8.57 0.95
CA PRO A 51 9.16 -9.77 0.19
C PRO A 51 9.75 -10.90 1.05
N THR A 52 10.42 -10.57 2.17
CA THR A 52 11.08 -11.52 3.05
C THR A 52 10.14 -12.26 4.02
N MET A 53 8.87 -11.86 4.10
CA MET A 53 7.88 -12.53 4.95
C MET A 53 7.52 -13.90 4.37
N SER A 54 7.30 -14.87 5.25
CA SER A 54 6.70 -16.17 4.91
C SER A 54 5.24 -16.01 4.49
N ASP A 55 4.69 -16.99 3.76
CA ASP A 55 3.27 -16.97 3.39
C ASP A 55 2.35 -16.93 4.61
N ALA A 56 2.72 -17.56 5.73
CA ALA A 56 1.93 -17.55 6.96
C ALA A 56 1.86 -16.16 7.61
N GLU A 57 2.97 -15.41 7.59
CA GLU A 57 3.01 -14.03 8.08
C GLU A 57 2.19 -13.10 7.18
N VAL A 58 2.30 -13.26 5.85
CA VAL A 58 1.47 -12.50 4.90
C VAL A 58 -0.01 -12.83 5.08
N ALA A 59 -0.36 -14.11 5.20
CA ALA A 59 -1.74 -14.56 5.45
C ALA A 59 -2.32 -13.95 6.73
N THR A 60 -1.52 -13.86 7.79
CA THR A 60 -1.92 -13.21 9.05
C THR A 60 -2.14 -11.72 8.84
N ALA A 61 -1.26 -11.05 8.10
CA ALA A 61 -1.37 -9.61 7.84
C ALA A 61 -2.59 -9.24 6.99
N ILE A 62 -3.11 -10.15 6.17
CA ILE A 62 -4.25 -9.91 5.28
C ILE A 62 -5.55 -10.61 5.71
N ALA A 63 -5.59 -11.22 6.90
CA ALA A 63 -6.69 -12.09 7.31
C ALA A 63 -8.07 -11.41 7.27
N ASP A 64 -8.14 -10.13 7.65
CA ASP A 64 -9.38 -9.35 7.70
C ASP A 64 -9.56 -8.42 6.49
N ALA A 65 -8.78 -8.63 5.41
CA ALA A 65 -8.79 -7.74 4.26
C ALA A 65 -10.11 -7.78 3.46
N ASP A 66 -10.77 -8.95 3.39
CA ASP A 66 -11.97 -9.19 2.55
C ASP A 66 -11.82 -8.62 1.14
N ALA A 67 -10.76 -9.03 0.44
CA ALA A 67 -10.41 -8.55 -0.90
C ALA A 67 -9.63 -9.62 -1.68
N ASP A 68 -9.82 -9.63 -3.00
CA ASP A 68 -9.14 -10.52 -3.94
C ASP A 68 -7.77 -9.96 -4.36
N LEU A 69 -7.66 -8.64 -4.45
CA LEU A 69 -6.46 -7.91 -4.83
C LEU A 69 -6.17 -6.79 -3.82
N ILE A 70 -4.97 -6.82 -3.23
CA ILE A 70 -4.56 -5.91 -2.16
C ILE A 70 -3.34 -5.13 -2.64
N PHE A 71 -3.48 -3.81 -2.78
CA PHE A 71 -2.35 -2.91 -3.04
C PHE A 71 -1.82 -2.34 -1.72
N VAL A 72 -0.51 -2.45 -1.53
CA VAL A 72 0.22 -1.92 -0.38
C VAL A 72 1.37 -1.03 -0.82
N GLY A 73 1.83 -0.16 0.09
CA GLY A 73 3.00 0.69 -0.06
C GLY A 73 3.97 0.51 1.11
N HIS A 74 4.32 1.59 1.80
CA HIS A 74 5.10 1.66 3.05
C HIS A 74 6.54 1.14 3.00
N THR A 75 6.75 -0.11 2.61
CA THR A 75 8.07 -0.77 2.65
C THR A 75 8.97 -0.35 1.48
N HIS A 76 8.37 0.21 0.44
CA HIS A 76 9.03 0.63 -0.80
C HIS A 76 9.71 -0.51 -1.56
N TRP A 77 9.45 -1.75 -1.16
CA TRP A 77 9.94 -2.96 -1.79
C TRP A 77 8.85 -3.56 -2.66
N ALA A 78 9.06 -3.51 -3.97
CA ALA A 78 8.14 -4.11 -4.92
C ALA A 78 7.95 -5.60 -4.62
N LEU A 79 6.69 -6.04 -4.60
CA LEU A 79 6.32 -7.44 -4.43
C LEU A 79 5.01 -7.71 -5.16
N ASP A 80 4.86 -8.93 -5.66
CA ASP A 80 3.65 -9.43 -6.28
C ASP A 80 3.52 -10.91 -5.91
N ARG A 81 2.59 -11.21 -5.01
CA ARG A 81 2.47 -12.54 -4.40
C ARG A 81 1.02 -12.89 -4.16
N THR A 82 0.66 -14.14 -4.39
CA THR A 82 -0.68 -14.66 -4.03
C THR A 82 -0.57 -15.52 -2.79
N VAL A 83 -1.36 -15.22 -1.77
CA VAL A 83 -1.43 -15.93 -0.49
C VAL A 83 -2.88 -16.15 -0.11
N ASN A 84 -3.27 -17.40 0.17
CA ASN A 84 -4.65 -17.78 0.51
C ASN A 84 -5.71 -17.27 -0.49
N GLY A 85 -5.38 -17.22 -1.78
CA GLY A 85 -6.28 -16.77 -2.84
C GLY A 85 -6.29 -15.26 -3.08
N ALA A 86 -5.77 -14.45 -2.16
CA ALA A 86 -5.63 -13.01 -2.34
C ALA A 86 -4.27 -12.67 -2.96
N ARG A 87 -4.26 -11.81 -3.98
CA ARG A 87 -3.03 -11.28 -4.58
C ARG A 87 -2.65 -9.98 -3.88
N VAL A 88 -1.43 -9.91 -3.36
CA VAL A 88 -0.88 -8.73 -2.68
C VAL A 88 0.20 -8.13 -3.56
N VAL A 89 0.07 -6.84 -3.87
CA VAL A 89 1.00 -6.10 -4.74
C VAL A 89 1.52 -4.87 -4.00
N ASN A 90 2.84 -4.82 -3.80
CA ASN A 90 3.53 -3.59 -3.42
C ASN A 90 4.14 -2.98 -4.67
N LEU A 91 3.79 -1.72 -4.94
CA LEU A 91 4.19 -1.04 -6.18
C LEU A 91 5.65 -0.54 -6.12
N GLY A 92 6.33 -0.71 -4.99
CA GLY A 92 7.64 -0.14 -4.71
C GLY A 92 7.50 1.33 -4.29
N SER A 93 8.37 2.19 -4.81
CA SER A 93 8.31 3.62 -4.53
C SER A 93 8.64 4.44 -5.76
N VAL A 94 7.91 5.55 -5.93
CA VAL A 94 8.21 6.56 -6.94
C VAL A 94 9.47 7.34 -6.57
N SER A 95 9.72 7.59 -5.28
CA SER A 95 10.74 8.57 -4.84
C SER A 95 11.58 8.18 -3.62
N LEU A 96 11.37 7.01 -3.02
CA LEU A 96 12.18 6.52 -1.89
C LEU A 96 12.47 5.03 -2.04
N GLN A 97 13.43 4.69 -2.89
CA GLN A 97 13.72 3.32 -3.28
C GLN A 97 14.51 2.55 -2.22
N VAL A 98 14.42 1.23 -2.31
CA VAL A 98 15.29 0.32 -1.56
C VAL A 98 16.37 -0.23 -2.47
N LEU A 99 17.61 -0.19 -1.99
CA LEU A 99 18.77 -0.70 -2.73
C LEU A 99 18.62 -2.15 -3.18
N PRO A 100 19.27 -2.55 -4.29
CA PRO A 100 20.20 -1.75 -5.09
C PRO A 100 19.55 -0.96 -6.24
N ASP A 101 18.28 -1.20 -6.57
CA ASP A 101 17.61 -0.52 -7.68
C ASP A 101 16.99 0.80 -7.21
N LEU A 102 17.47 1.92 -7.76
CA LEU A 102 17.05 3.27 -7.40
C LEU A 102 16.11 3.92 -8.43
N ARG A 103 15.63 3.16 -9.42
CA ARG A 103 14.64 3.68 -10.37
C ARG A 103 13.27 3.83 -9.69
N ALA A 104 12.52 4.84 -10.12
CA ALA A 104 11.12 4.97 -9.74
C ALA A 104 10.33 3.72 -10.15
N SER A 105 9.43 3.27 -9.29
CA SER A 105 8.59 2.09 -9.50
C SER A 105 7.12 2.43 -9.31
N TYR A 106 6.28 1.83 -10.16
CA TYR A 106 4.83 1.89 -10.11
C TYR A 106 4.25 0.67 -10.85
N VAL A 107 2.95 0.43 -10.69
CA VAL A 107 2.21 -0.64 -11.38
C VAL A 107 1.09 -0.01 -12.19
N LEU A 108 0.87 -0.53 -13.39
CA LEU A 108 -0.33 -0.28 -14.19
C LEU A 108 -1.29 -1.45 -14.00
N LEU A 109 -2.51 -1.16 -13.54
CA LEU A 109 -3.60 -2.13 -13.48
C LEU A 109 -4.51 -1.92 -14.70
N GLU A 110 -4.71 -2.97 -15.48
CA GLU A 110 -5.69 -3.02 -16.58
C GLU A 110 -6.83 -3.95 -16.14
N ALA A 111 -8.07 -3.47 -16.26
CA ALA A 111 -9.29 -4.12 -15.75
C ALA A 111 -10.47 -3.92 -16.70
#